data_AF-A0A0G1Y2Z6-F1
#
_entry.id   AF-A0A0G1Y2Z6-F1
#
_cell.length_a   1.000
_cell.length_b   1.000
_cell.length_c   1.000
_cell.angle_alpha   90.00
_cell.angle_beta   90.00
_cell.angle_gamma   90.00
#
_symmetry.space_group_name_H-M   'P 1'
#
loop_
_entity.id
_entity.type
_entity.pdbx_description
1 polymer ?
#
loop_
_entity_poly.entity_id
_entity_poly.type
_entity_poly.pdbx_seq_one_letter_code
_entity_poly.pdbx_strand_id
1 'polypeptide(L)'
;GKSFDQVFACGPEMMLKAVSDLTARHKIPSQLSLERYMKCGYGLCGNCVVDPLGIRLCVEGPVVKNETCRKITEFGKYHRDSVGRKHEF
;
A
#
# COMPACT_ATOMS: atom_id res chain seq x y z
N GLY A 1 -20.28 19.08 11.79
CA GLY A 1 -18.85 18.73 11.78
C GLY A 1 -18.28 18.96 10.39
N LYS A 2 -16.97 19.17 10.26
CA LYS A 2 -16.33 19.32 8.94
C LYS A 2 -16.39 17.99 8.17
N SER A 3 -16.74 18.04 6.89
CA SER A 3 -16.63 16.91 5.95
C SER A 3 -15.32 17.02 5.15
N PHE A 4 -14.77 15.88 4.74
CA PHE A 4 -13.59 15.81 3.88
C PHE A 4 -13.93 14.99 2.64
N ASP A 5 -13.61 15.51 1.47
CA ASP A 5 -13.91 14.82 0.20
C ASP A 5 -12.90 13.71 -0.11
N GLN A 6 -11.66 13.85 0.35
CA GLN A 6 -10.60 12.87 0.13
C GLN A 6 -9.47 12.97 1.17
N VAL A 7 -8.81 11.84 1.43
CA VAL A 7 -7.59 11.75 2.24
C VAL A 7 -6.44 11.20 1.41
N PHE A 8 -5.26 11.80 1.54
CA PHE A 8 -4.02 11.31 0.94
C PHE A 8 -3.01 11.06 2.06
N ALA A 9 -2.30 9.94 1.99
CA ALA A 9 -1.27 9.62 2.99
C ALA A 9 -0.06 8.90 2.37
N CYS A 10 1.11 9.23 2.90
CA CYS A 10 2.38 8.56 2.66
C CYS A 10 3.11 8.40 4.00
N GLY A 11 3.84 7.31 4.19
CA GLY A 11 4.58 7.05 5.43
C GLY A 11 4.65 5.55 5.76
N PRO A 12 5.06 5.19 6.99
CA PRO A 12 5.21 3.81 7.40
C PRO A 12 3.94 2.99 7.19
N GLU A 13 4.07 1.73 6.77
CA GLU A 13 2.93 0.92 6.38
C GLU A 13 1.88 0.74 7.48
N MET A 14 2.32 0.58 8.74
CA MET A 14 1.40 0.49 9.88
C MET A 14 0.62 1.78 10.10
N MET A 15 1.22 2.94 9.82
CA MET A 15 0.51 4.21 9.81
C MET A 15 -0.51 4.26 8.67
N LEU A 16 -0.13 3.85 7.46
CA LEU A 16 -1.04 3.80 6.32
C LEU A 16 -2.20 2.82 6.55
N LYS A 17 -1.96 1.71 7.26
CA LYS A 17 -3.01 0.76 7.67
C LYS A 17 -4.00 1.41 8.63
N ALA A 18 -3.52 2.18 9.61
CA ALA A 18 -4.39 2.94 10.50
C ALA A 18 -5.22 3.99 9.75
N VAL A 19 -4.61 4.70 8.79
CA VAL A 19 -5.33 5.65 7.91
C VAL A 19 -6.38 4.92 7.06
N SER A 20 -6.01 3.79 6.44
CA SER A 20 -6.92 2.93 5.64
C SER A 20 -8.17 2.55 6.42
N ASP A 21 -8.01 2.11 7.67
CA ASP A 21 -9.14 1.72 8.52
C ASP A 21 -9.94 2.92 9.02
N LEU A 22 -9.30 4.05 9.29
CA LEU A 22 -9.97 5.28 9.71
C LEU A 22 -10.88 5.81 8.59
N THR A 23 -10.35 5.93 7.37
CA THR A 23 -11.08 6.47 6.22
C THR A 23 -12.18 5.53 5.75
N ALA A 24 -11.94 4.21 5.79
CA ALA A 24 -12.98 3.22 5.51
C ALA A 24 -14.15 3.30 6.50
N ARG A 25 -13.89 3.45 7.80
CA ARG A 25 -14.94 3.61 8.83
C ARG A 25 -15.79 4.86 8.60
N HIS A 26 -15.17 5.95 8.16
CA HIS A 26 -15.84 7.23 7.92
C HIS A 26 -16.39 7.37 6.49
N LYS A 27 -16.22 6.35 5.64
CA LYS A 27 -16.60 6.35 4.22
C LYS A 27 -16.00 7.53 3.44
N ILE A 28 -14.77 7.90 3.78
CA ILE A 28 -14.02 8.96 3.10
C ILE A 28 -13.10 8.29 2.06
N PRO A 29 -13.16 8.66 0.77
CA PRO A 29 -12.20 8.20 -0.22
C PRO A 29 -10.76 8.46 0.22
N SER A 30 -9.86 7.49 0.04
CA SER A 30 -8.45 7.74 0.32
C SER A 30 -7.49 7.05 -0.63
N GLN A 31 -6.33 7.69 -0.81
CA GLN A 31 -5.21 7.20 -1.63
C GLN A 31 -3.96 7.10 -0.76
N LEU A 32 -3.29 5.95 -0.83
CA LEU A 32 -2.17 5.62 0.04
C LEU A 32 -0.94 5.33 -0.82
N SER A 33 0.17 6.02 -0.58
CA SER A 33 1.46 5.71 -1.21
C SER A 33 2.09 4.53 -0.50
N LEU A 34 1.98 3.34 -1.08
CA LEU A 34 2.52 2.12 -0.49
C LEU A 34 4.03 2.02 -0.73
N GLU A 35 4.76 1.63 0.31
CA GLU A 35 6.20 1.40 0.25
C GLU A 35 6.50 -0.10 0.13
N ARG A 36 7.28 -0.49 -0.88
CA ARG A 36 7.85 -1.85 -1.01
C ARG A 36 9.28 -1.71 -1.48
N TYR A 37 10.12 -2.70 -1.20
CA TYR A 37 11.48 -2.68 -1.72
C TYR A 37 11.50 -2.74 -3.25
N MET A 38 11.81 -1.62 -3.88
CA MET A 38 11.92 -1.49 -5.33
C MET A 38 13.35 -1.81 -5.76
N LYS A 39 13.58 -3.02 -6.25
CA LYS A 39 14.91 -3.44 -6.74
C LYS A 39 15.23 -2.89 -8.12
N CYS A 40 14.37 -3.16 -9.11
CA CYS A 40 14.60 -2.71 -10.49
C CYS A 40 14.02 -1.33 -10.78
N GLY A 41 12.86 -0.97 -10.22
CA GLY A 41 12.19 0.32 -10.49
C GLY A 41 11.47 0.45 -11.85
N TYR A 42 11.64 -0.49 -12.77
CA TYR A 42 11.04 -0.43 -14.13
C TYR A 42 10.17 -1.65 -14.48
N GLY A 43 9.72 -2.41 -13.47
CA GLY A 43 8.68 -3.44 -13.64
C GLY A 43 9.15 -4.83 -14.09
N LEU A 44 10.44 -5.12 -14.08
CA LEU A 44 10.99 -6.43 -14.50
C LEU A 44 11.10 -7.46 -13.36
N CYS A 45 11.65 -7.09 -12.20
CA CYS A 45 12.07 -8.06 -11.18
C CYS A 45 10.95 -8.59 -10.28
N GLY A 46 9.79 -7.92 -10.23
CA GLY A 46 8.67 -8.30 -9.37
C GLY A 46 8.83 -8.06 -7.86
N ASN A 47 9.97 -7.56 -7.36
CA ASN A 47 10.18 -7.41 -5.91
C ASN A 47 9.18 -6.46 -5.21
N CYS A 48 8.66 -5.49 -5.95
CA CYS A 48 7.64 -4.54 -5.46
C CYS A 48 6.19 -4.98 -5.75
N VAL A 49 5.97 -6.25 -6.11
CA VAL A 49 4.63 -6.80 -6.35
C VAL A 49 3.89 -7.02 -5.04
N VAL A 50 2.60 -6.72 -5.02
CA VAL A 50 1.71 -6.96 -3.89
C VAL A 50 0.79 -8.15 -4.12
N ASP A 51 0.64 -9.00 -3.11
CA ASP A 51 -0.20 -10.20 -3.16
C ASP A 51 -1.66 -9.91 -2.81
N PRO A 52 -2.65 -10.61 -3.40
CA PRO A 52 -2.55 -11.51 -4.54
C PRO A 52 -2.72 -10.78 -5.89
N LEU A 53 -2.83 -9.45 -5.88
CA LEU A 53 -3.26 -8.67 -7.03
C LEU A 53 -2.23 -8.59 -8.16
N GLY A 54 -0.95 -8.85 -7.89
CA GLY A 54 0.09 -8.81 -8.91
C GLY A 54 0.52 -7.40 -9.31
N ILE A 55 0.03 -6.36 -8.63
CA ILE A 55 0.31 -4.96 -8.96
C ILE A 55 1.80 -4.67 -8.70
N ARG A 56 2.54 -4.23 -9.71
CA ARG A 56 3.93 -3.79 -9.57
C ARG A 56 3.96 -2.33 -9.13
N LEU A 57 4.20 -2.06 -7.85
CA LEU A 57 4.15 -0.68 -7.33
C LEU A 57 5.10 0.30 -8.02
N CYS A 58 6.23 -0.16 -8.59
CA CYS A 58 7.16 0.72 -9.31
C CYS A 58 6.64 1.23 -10.67
N VAL A 59 5.61 0.62 -11.26
CA VAL A 59 5.05 1.01 -12.57
C VAL A 59 3.56 1.32 -12.46
N GLU A 60 2.84 0.56 -11.65
CA GLU A 60 1.37 0.65 -11.49
C GLU A 60 0.97 1.35 -10.19
N GLY A 61 1.93 1.63 -9.31
CA GLY A 61 1.76 2.39 -8.07
C GLY A 61 2.61 3.67 -8.09
N PRO A 62 3.21 4.11 -6.96
CA PRO A 62 3.05 3.56 -5.60
C PRO A 62 1.73 3.99 -4.93
N VAL A 63 1.02 4.95 -5.51
CA VAL A 63 -0.25 5.46 -4.98
C VAL A 63 -1.40 4.53 -5.34
N VAL A 64 -2.05 3.97 -4.32
CA VAL A 64 -3.12 2.98 -4.47
C VAL A 64 -4.37 3.44 -3.72
N LYS A 65 -5.55 3.28 -4.34
CA LYS A 65 -6.84 3.57 -3.68
C LYS A 65 -7.08 2.63 -2.51
N ASN A 66 -7.71 3.13 -1.45
CA ASN A 66 -7.95 2.35 -0.23
C ASN A 66 -8.70 1.03 -0.49
N GLU A 67 -9.70 1.06 -1.37
CA GLU A 67 -10.47 -0.12 -1.78
C GLU A 67 -9.59 -1.23 -2.35
N THR A 68 -8.52 -0.86 -3.06
CA THR A 68 -7.51 -1.78 -3.60
C THR A 68 -6.52 -2.19 -2.52
N CYS A 69 -6.04 -1.25 -1.68
CA CYS A 69 -5.14 -1.57 -0.57
C CYS A 69 -5.73 -2.65 0.34
N ARG A 70 -7.04 -2.59 0.62
CA ARG A 70 -7.74 -3.57 1.47
C ARG A 70 -7.86 -4.96 0.87
N LYS A 71 -7.60 -5.12 -0.42
CA LYS A 71 -7.53 -6.42 -1.12
C LYS A 71 -6.12 -7.01 -1.12
N ILE A 72 -5.10 -6.22 -0.76
CA ILE A 72 -3.72 -6.68 -0.63
C ILE A 72 -3.61 -7.46 0.69
N THR A 73 -3.27 -8.75 0.62
CA THR A 73 -3.31 -9.65 1.78
C THR A 73 -2.17 -9.41 2.77
N GLU A 74 -1.07 -8.85 2.28
CA GLU A 74 0.14 -8.54 3.05
C GLU A 74 0.15 -7.12 3.64
N PHE A 75 -0.78 -6.25 3.23
CA PHE A 75 -0.82 -4.85 3.65
C PHE A 75 -1.03 -4.73 5.17
N GLY A 76 -0.05 -4.16 5.87
CA GLY A 76 -0.02 -4.05 7.33
C GLY A 76 0.21 -5.38 8.04
N LYS A 77 0.80 -6.38 7.37
CA LYS A 77 1.19 -7.66 7.99
C LYS A 77 2.66 -7.98 7.84
N TYR A 78 3.18 -7.87 6.62
CA TYR A 78 4.59 -8.09 6.34
C TYR A 78 5.04 -7.30 5.12
N HIS A 79 6.35 -7.10 4.99
CA HIS A 79 7.00 -6.62 3.77
C HIS A 79 8.10 -7.59 3.34
N ARG A 80 8.64 -7.39 2.13
CA ARG A 80 9.77 -8.17 1.62
C ARG A 80 11.05 -7.33 1.61
N ASP A 81 12.19 -7.96 1.88
CA ASP A 81 13.51 -7.33 1.77
C ASP A 81 14.07 -7.40 0.33
N SER A 82 15.37 -7.10 0.19
CA SER A 82 16.08 -7.06 -1.10
C SER A 82 16.26 -8.42 -1.78
N VAL A 83 16.12 -9.51 -1.03
CA VAL A 83 16.18 -10.90 -1.52
C VAL A 83 14.81 -11.58 -1.52
N GLY A 84 13.74 -10.84 -1.21
CA GLY A 84 12.36 -11.33 -1.23
C GLY A 84 11.92 -12.07 0.03
N ARG A 85 12.72 -12.07 1.12
CA ARG A 85 12.31 -12.67 2.40
C ARG A 85 11.25 -11.80 3.07
N LYS A 86 10.26 -12.44 3.70
CA LYS A 86 9.18 -11.77 4.42
C LYS A 86 9.63 -11.35 5.81
N HIS A 87 9.31 -10.12 6.20
CA HIS A 87 9.51 -9.55 7.52
C HIS A 87 8.17 -9.01 8.01
N GLU A 88 7.69 -9.52 9.14
CA GLU A 88 6.45 -9.04 9.76
C GLU A 88 6.66 -7.65 10.37
N PHE A 89 5.58 -6.86 10.43
CA PHE A 89 5.58 -5.53 11.04
C PHE A 89 5.44 -5.56 12.56
#